data_AF-A0A800AMS2-F1
#
_entry.id   AF-A0A800AMS2-F1
#
_cell.length_a   1.000
_cell.length_b   1.000
_cell.length_c   1.000
_cell.angle_alpha   90.00
_cell.angle_beta   90.00
_cell.angle_gamma   90.00
#
_symmetry.space_group_name_H-M   'P 1'
#
loop_
_entity.id
_entity.type
_entity.pdbx_description
1 polymer ?
#
loop_
_entity_poly.entity_id
_entity_poly.type
_entity_poly.pdbx_seq_one_letter_code
_entity_poly.pdbx_strand_id
1 'polypeptide(L)'
;MKKNLRVEFASDEKIDEFAYELIERVFEIEGALLTDESTLDDFKPIDYIPGHWQRRLSDIPESERAPYLKEIPDFVELERYICWYPPVTDAEWTEIHKTNRQRLISLVEKAYGISLADFPEEELYVWKVATSVKRKLLSR
;
A
#
# COMPACT_ATOMS: atom_id res chain seq x y z
N MET A 1 -29.12 -4.77 -13.69
CA MET A 1 -29.35 -4.13 -12.38
C MET A 1 -28.09 -4.24 -11.57
N LYS A 2 -27.37 -3.12 -11.31
CA LYS A 2 -26.36 -3.10 -10.24
C LYS A 2 -27.13 -3.30 -8.94
N LYS A 3 -26.86 -4.37 -8.19
CA LYS A 3 -27.36 -4.48 -6.81
C LYS A 3 -26.69 -3.33 -6.04
N ASN A 4 -27.49 -2.42 -5.51
CA ASN A 4 -27.01 -1.48 -4.49
C ASN A 4 -26.71 -2.32 -3.24
N LEU A 5 -25.47 -2.83 -3.17
CA LEU A 5 -24.94 -3.45 -1.97
C LEU A 5 -24.81 -2.32 -0.95
N ARG A 6 -25.71 -2.30 0.04
CA ARG A 6 -25.61 -1.39 1.17
C ARG A 6 -24.60 -2.01 2.14
N VAL A 7 -23.46 -1.37 2.32
CA VAL A 7 -22.53 -1.73 3.39
C VAL A 7 -23.15 -1.24 4.70
N GLU A 8 -23.42 -2.15 5.62
CA GLU A 8 -23.90 -1.84 6.96
C GLU A 8 -22.71 -2.01 7.92
N PHE A 9 -22.28 -0.90 8.52
CA PHE A 9 -21.17 -0.88 9.48
C PHE A 9 -21.66 -1.33 10.84
N ALA A 10 -20.93 -2.24 11.48
CA ALA A 10 -21.19 -2.56 12.87
C ALA A 10 -20.82 -1.36 13.76
N SER A 11 -21.56 -1.12 14.84
CA SER A 11 -21.36 0.08 15.69
C SER A 11 -20.01 0.13 16.42
N ASP A 12 -19.32 -1.02 16.48
CA ASP A 12 -18.00 -1.21 17.09
C ASP A 12 -16.86 -1.16 16.07
N GLU A 13 -17.15 -1.13 14.77
CA GLU A 13 -16.13 -0.93 13.74
C GLU A 13 -15.68 0.54 13.71
N LYS A 14 -14.37 0.76 13.60
CA LYS A 14 -13.81 2.11 13.47
C LYS A 14 -13.88 2.60 12.02
N ILE A 15 -14.13 1.69 11.09
CA ILE A 15 -14.31 1.97 9.68
C ILE A 15 -15.71 2.54 9.45
N ASP A 16 -15.77 3.71 8.82
CA ASP A 16 -17.02 4.33 8.40
C ASP A 16 -17.01 4.71 6.92
N GLU A 17 -18.12 5.26 6.42
CA GLU A 17 -18.29 5.63 5.01
C GLU A 17 -17.16 6.53 4.49
N PHE A 18 -16.61 7.40 5.35
CA PHE A 18 -15.50 8.28 4.95
C PHE A 18 -14.19 7.51 4.75
N ALA A 19 -13.98 6.40 5.46
CA ALA A 19 -12.83 5.53 5.21
C ALA A 19 -12.88 4.91 3.80
N TYR A 20 -14.08 4.54 3.32
CA TYR A 20 -14.27 4.06 1.95
C TYR A 20 -14.07 5.18 0.93
N GLU A 21 -14.64 6.37 1.19
CA GLU A 21 -14.42 7.55 0.34
C GLU A 21 -12.93 7.88 0.21
N LEU A 22 -12.18 7.78 1.31
CA LEU A 22 -10.74 8.00 1.32
C LEU A 22 -10.03 7.05 0.36
N ILE A 23 -10.33 5.76 0.43
CA ILE A 23 -9.68 4.76 -0.44
C ILE A 23 -10.06 4.97 -1.90
N GLU A 24 -11.34 5.20 -2.18
CA GLU A 24 -11.81 5.48 -3.55
C GLU A 24 -11.14 6.74 -4.11
N ARG A 25 -11.05 7.81 -3.33
CA ARG A 25 -10.49 9.08 -3.80
C ARG A 25 -8.97 9.08 -3.96
N VAL A 26 -8.27 8.36 -3.08
CA VAL A 26 -6.80 8.35 -3.06
C VAL A 26 -6.22 7.29 -4.00
N PHE A 27 -6.87 6.14 -4.12
CA PHE A 27 -6.37 4.99 -4.87
C PHE A 27 -7.25 4.57 -6.06
N GLU A 28 -8.40 5.23 -6.28
CA GLU A 28 -9.34 4.92 -7.36
C GLU A 28 -9.91 3.49 -7.27
N ILE A 29 -10.09 2.98 -6.04
CA ILE A 29 -10.62 1.64 -5.76
C ILE A 29 -12.02 1.74 -5.15
N GLU A 30 -13.05 1.53 -5.96
CA GLU A 30 -14.45 1.48 -5.52
C GLU A 30 -14.75 0.14 -4.81
N GLY A 31 -15.39 0.20 -3.64
CA GLY A 31 -15.90 -0.99 -2.94
C GLY A 31 -14.82 -1.88 -2.29
N ALA A 32 -13.65 -1.32 -1.97
CA ALA A 32 -12.60 -2.00 -1.21
C ALA A 32 -13.16 -2.54 0.12
N LEU A 33 -12.91 -3.82 0.44
CA LEU A 33 -13.26 -4.36 1.75
C LEU A 33 -12.27 -3.82 2.79
N LEU A 34 -12.78 -3.07 3.77
CA LEU A 34 -11.98 -2.48 4.84
C LEU A 34 -12.24 -3.16 6.18
N THR A 35 -11.18 -3.29 6.97
CA THR A 35 -11.23 -3.71 8.37
C THR A 35 -10.48 -2.71 9.24
N ASP A 36 -10.63 -2.81 10.57
CA ASP A 36 -9.90 -1.98 11.54
C ASP A 36 -8.37 -2.07 11.42
N GLU A 37 -7.87 -3.14 10.79
CA GLU A 37 -6.45 -3.43 10.56
C GLU A 37 -5.98 -3.01 9.16
N SER A 38 -6.89 -2.60 8.26
CA SER A 38 -6.51 -2.12 6.93
C SER A 38 -5.62 -0.89 7.03
N THR A 39 -4.54 -0.88 6.27
CA THR A 39 -3.57 0.22 6.15
C THR A 39 -3.60 0.82 4.75
N LEU A 40 -3.11 2.05 4.59
CA LEU A 40 -2.94 2.63 3.24
C LEU A 40 -1.94 1.85 2.37
N ASP A 41 -1.02 1.12 3.00
CA ASP A 41 -0.05 0.27 2.32
C ASP A 41 -0.69 -0.90 1.57
N ASP A 42 -1.84 -1.40 2.04
CA ASP A 42 -2.58 -2.49 1.40
C ASP A 42 -3.14 -2.12 0.02
N PHE A 43 -3.28 -0.81 -0.25
CA PHE A 43 -3.87 -0.26 -1.47
C PHE A 43 -2.84 0.39 -2.40
N LYS A 44 -1.55 0.33 -2.05
CA LYS A 44 -0.49 0.90 -2.90
C LYS A 44 -0.35 0.10 -4.20
N PRO A 45 -0.13 0.76 -5.36
CA PRO A 45 0.17 0.04 -6.59
C PRO A 45 1.48 -0.74 -6.46
N ILE A 46 1.55 -1.95 -7.01
CA ILE A 46 2.70 -2.88 -6.88
C ILE A 46 4.02 -2.25 -7.37
N ASP A 47 3.95 -1.33 -8.34
CA ASP A 47 5.11 -0.62 -8.90
C ASP A 47 5.75 0.38 -7.93
N TYR A 48 5.21 0.55 -6.72
CA TYR A 48 5.65 1.58 -5.77
C TYR A 48 6.72 1.10 -4.79
N ILE A 49 7.01 -0.19 -4.73
CA ILE A 49 8.05 -0.70 -3.84
C ILE A 49 9.42 -0.56 -4.54
N PRO A 50 10.34 0.27 -4.02
CA PRO A 50 11.65 0.46 -4.62
C PRO A 50 12.39 -0.88 -4.76
N GLY A 51 12.88 -1.16 -5.98
CA GLY A 51 13.55 -2.43 -6.29
C GLY A 51 12.63 -3.56 -6.75
N HIS A 52 11.31 -3.35 -6.79
CA HIS A 52 10.38 -4.33 -7.37
C HIS A 52 10.23 -4.09 -8.86
N TRP A 53 10.88 -4.95 -9.64
CA TRP A 53 10.65 -5.05 -11.07
C TRP A 53 10.24 -6.48 -11.37
N GLN A 54 9.09 -6.64 -12.03
CA GLN A 54 8.79 -7.89 -12.71
C GLN A 54 9.80 -8.01 -13.86
N ARG A 55 10.82 -8.85 -13.67
CA ARG A 55 11.79 -9.17 -14.72
C ARG A 55 11.58 -10.60 -15.15
N ARG A 56 11.72 -10.87 -16.45
CA ARG A 56 11.78 -12.25 -16.91
C ARG A 56 13.03 -12.87 -16.32
N LEU A 57 12.91 -14.12 -15.90
CA LEU A 57 14.04 -14.87 -15.35
C LEU A 57 15.22 -14.96 -16.34
N SER A 58 14.94 -14.89 -17.65
CA SER A 58 15.92 -14.80 -18.73
C SER A 58 16.82 -13.56 -18.66
N ASP A 59 16.32 -12.48 -18.07
CA ASP A 59 16.97 -11.16 -18.10
C ASP A 59 17.84 -10.93 -16.85
N ILE A 60 17.83 -11.89 -15.90
CA ILE A 60 18.58 -11.84 -14.65
C ILE A 60 19.88 -12.65 -14.81
N PRO A 61 21.07 -12.07 -14.57
CA PRO A 61 22.35 -12.78 -14.66
C PRO A 61 22.37 -14.04 -13.77
N GLU A 62 23.04 -15.11 -14.24
CA GLU A 62 23.14 -16.38 -13.49
C GLU A 62 23.76 -16.21 -12.09
N SER A 63 24.74 -15.31 -11.95
CA SER A 63 25.38 -14.99 -10.67
C SER A 63 24.38 -14.49 -9.62
N GLU A 64 23.35 -13.75 -10.03
CA GLU A 64 22.30 -13.24 -9.13
C GLU A 64 21.22 -14.29 -8.85
N ARG A 65 21.07 -15.28 -9.73
CA ARG A 65 20.10 -16.40 -9.61
C ARG A 65 20.63 -17.57 -8.77
N ALA A 66 21.95 -17.72 -8.66
CA ALA A 66 22.63 -18.84 -8.02
C ALA A 66 22.20 -19.17 -6.57
N PRO A 67 21.88 -18.18 -5.70
CA PRO A 67 21.36 -18.48 -4.36
C PRO A 67 19.99 -19.17 -4.42
N TYR A 68 19.10 -18.71 -5.30
CA TYR A 68 17.72 -19.19 -5.42
C TYR A 68 17.62 -20.55 -6.11
N LEU A 69 18.50 -20.84 -7.07
CA LEU A 69 18.59 -22.14 -7.76
C LEU A 69 18.83 -23.31 -6.79
N LYS A 70 19.47 -23.07 -5.65
CA LYS A 70 19.71 -24.09 -4.62
C LYS A 70 18.46 -24.41 -3.81
N GLU A 71 17.58 -23.42 -3.64
CA GLU A 71 16.38 -23.52 -2.80
C GLU A 71 15.13 -23.88 -3.62
N ILE A 72 15.13 -23.52 -4.90
CA ILE A 72 14.01 -23.73 -5.84
C ILE A 72 14.58 -24.39 -7.10
N PRO A 73 14.61 -25.73 -7.17
CA PRO A 73 15.21 -26.46 -8.30
C PRO A 73 14.56 -26.15 -9.67
N ASP A 74 13.27 -25.80 -9.66
CA ASP A 74 12.51 -25.44 -10.87
C ASP A 74 12.66 -23.96 -11.28
N PHE A 75 13.64 -23.24 -10.71
CA PHE A 75 13.99 -21.84 -11.01
C PHE A 75 14.71 -21.71 -12.37
N VAL A 76 14.22 -22.43 -13.38
CA VAL A 76 14.76 -22.49 -14.75
C VAL A 76 13.68 -22.34 -15.83
N GLU A 77 12.38 -22.31 -15.46
CA GLU A 77 11.31 -22.05 -16.42
C GLU A 77 11.29 -20.57 -16.85
N LEU A 78 11.93 -20.29 -17.99
CA LEU A 78 12.19 -18.96 -18.56
C LEU A 78 10.95 -18.08 -18.84
N GLU A 79 9.74 -18.67 -18.80
CA GLU A 79 8.47 -17.95 -19.01
C GLU A 79 7.80 -17.46 -17.71
N ARG A 80 8.36 -17.77 -16.53
CA ARG A 80 7.79 -17.33 -15.25
C ARG A 80 8.26 -15.91 -14.91
N TYR A 81 7.30 -15.02 -14.62
CA TYR A 81 7.54 -13.73 -13.98
C TYR A 81 7.81 -13.97 -12.51
N ILE A 82 8.96 -13.51 -12.00
CA ILE A 82 9.30 -13.61 -10.58
C ILE A 82 9.41 -12.19 -10.02
N CYS A 83 8.81 -11.99 -8.84
CA CYS A 83 9.05 -10.79 -8.05
C CYS A 83 10.44 -10.92 -7.43
N TRP A 84 11.40 -10.13 -7.92
CA TRP A 84 12.75 -10.11 -7.37
C TRP A 84 12.82 -9.12 -6.21
N TYR A 85 13.18 -9.64 -5.03
CA TYR A 85 13.50 -8.85 -3.85
C TYR A 85 15.03 -8.85 -3.71
N PRO A 86 15.74 -7.74 -4.04
CA PRO A 86 17.15 -7.66 -3.72
C PRO A 86 17.34 -7.80 -2.19
N PRO A 87 18.44 -8.38 -1.71
CA PRO A 87 18.75 -8.36 -0.29
C PRO A 87 18.97 -6.91 0.14
N VAL A 88 17.99 -6.36 0.85
CA VAL A 88 18.02 -5.02 1.44
C VAL A 88 18.42 -5.10 2.90
N THR A 89 19.32 -4.22 3.32
CA THR A 89 19.73 -4.05 4.72
C THR A 89 18.61 -3.43 5.55
N ASP A 90 18.66 -3.58 6.88
CA ASP A 90 17.69 -2.95 7.79
C ASP A 90 17.62 -1.42 7.64
N ALA A 91 18.76 -0.79 7.33
CA ALA A 91 18.83 0.64 7.08
C ALA A 91 18.11 1.03 5.77
N GLU A 92 18.30 0.25 4.71
CA GLU A 92 17.60 0.45 3.45
C GLU A 92 16.09 0.20 3.61
N TRP A 93 15.70 -0.82 4.37
CA TRP A 93 14.30 -1.05 4.72
C TRP A 93 13.67 0.14 5.45
N THR A 94 14.38 0.69 6.44
CA THR A 94 13.90 1.85 7.20
C THR A 94 13.67 3.05 6.28
N GLU A 95 14.60 3.34 5.37
CA GLU A 95 14.46 4.44 4.40
C GLU A 95 13.36 4.17 3.36
N ILE A 96 13.18 2.92 2.91
CA ILE A 96 12.07 2.52 2.04
C ILE A 96 10.73 2.78 2.74
N HIS A 97 10.58 2.31 3.99
CA HIS A 97 9.35 2.51 4.75
C HIS A 97 9.05 3.99 4.98
N LYS A 98 10.07 4.79 5.33
CA LYS A 98 9.93 6.24 5.51
C LYS A 98 9.53 6.95 4.23
N THR A 99 10.18 6.62 3.10
CA THR A 99 9.86 7.19 1.79
C THR A 99 8.44 6.83 1.37
N ASN A 100 8.06 5.56 1.54
CA ASN A 100 6.73 5.09 1.22
C ASN A 100 5.66 5.77 2.07
N ARG A 101 5.87 5.87 3.38
CA ARG A 101 5.01 6.61 4.29
C ARG A 101 4.79 8.05 3.83
N GLN A 102 5.88 8.77 3.55
CA GLN A 102 5.82 10.16 3.07
C GLN A 102 4.99 10.27 1.80
N ARG A 103 5.19 9.34 0.86
CA ARG A 103 4.44 9.31 -0.39
C ARG A 103 2.94 9.07 -0.17
N LEU A 104 2.57 8.11 0.68
CA LEU A 104 1.17 7.83 1.01
C LEU A 104 0.50 9.05 1.66
N ILE A 105 1.18 9.69 2.62
CA ILE A 105 0.70 10.94 3.22
C ILE A 105 0.51 12.02 2.15
N SER A 106 1.49 12.22 1.26
CA SER A 106 1.39 13.22 0.19
C SER A 106 0.24 12.94 -0.79
N LEU A 107 -0.10 11.68 -1.06
CA LEU A 107 -1.27 11.33 -1.88
C LEU A 107 -2.57 11.78 -1.20
N VAL A 108 -2.71 11.52 0.09
CA VAL A 108 -3.88 11.94 0.89
C VAL A 108 -3.96 13.47 0.97
N GLU A 109 -2.85 14.14 1.31
CA GLU A 109 -2.76 15.60 1.37
C GLU A 109 -3.17 16.25 0.04
N LYS A 110 -2.69 15.70 -1.09
CA LYS A 110 -3.04 16.18 -2.43
C LYS A 110 -4.53 15.95 -2.75
N ALA A 111 -5.07 14.77 -2.42
CA ALA A 111 -6.45 14.40 -2.72
C ALA A 111 -7.48 15.31 -2.00
N TYR A 112 -7.15 15.73 -0.78
CA TYR A 112 -8.03 16.53 0.08
C TYR A 112 -7.59 18.00 0.23
N GLY A 113 -6.43 18.37 -0.31
CA GLY A 113 -5.85 19.70 -0.22
C GLY A 113 -5.58 20.15 1.22
N ILE A 114 -5.20 19.24 2.11
CA ILE A 114 -4.90 19.50 3.54
C ILE A 114 -3.44 19.17 3.84
N SER A 115 -2.98 19.50 5.05
CA SER A 115 -1.73 18.95 5.59
C SER A 115 -1.97 17.98 6.74
N LEU A 116 -1.21 16.89 6.73
CA LEU A 116 -1.13 15.84 7.74
C LEU A 116 0.26 15.78 8.38
N ALA A 117 1.00 16.90 8.39
CA ALA A 117 2.33 16.98 9.00
C ALA A 117 2.35 16.66 10.52
N ASP A 118 1.20 16.80 11.19
CA ASP A 118 1.00 16.45 12.60
C ASP A 118 0.46 15.03 12.81
N PHE A 119 0.35 14.22 11.76
CA PHE A 119 -0.08 12.83 11.89
C PHE A 119 1.02 12.02 12.62
N PRO A 120 0.69 11.28 13.69
CA PRO A 120 1.67 10.57 14.52
C PRO A 120 2.49 9.56 13.72
N GLU A 121 3.76 9.35 14.10
CA GLU A 121 4.65 8.31 13.53
C GLU A 121 4.21 6.89 13.94
N GLU A 122 3.06 6.48 13.44
CA GLU A 122 2.47 5.15 13.61
C GLU A 122 1.91 4.62 12.29
N GLU A 123 1.55 3.35 12.26
CA GLU A 123 0.97 2.69 11.09
C GLU A 123 -0.20 3.49 10.48
N LEU A 124 -0.24 3.56 9.15
CA LEU A 124 -1.23 4.35 8.41
C LEU A 124 -2.56 3.59 8.29
N TYR A 125 -3.16 3.22 9.42
CA TYR A 125 -4.48 2.60 9.44
C TYR A 125 -5.51 3.51 8.76
N VAL A 126 -6.31 2.94 7.84
CA VAL A 126 -7.24 3.69 7.00
C VAL A 126 -8.19 4.54 7.86
N TRP A 127 -8.78 3.96 8.91
CA TRP A 127 -9.71 4.67 9.79
C TRP A 127 -9.06 5.84 10.57
N LYS A 128 -7.79 5.72 10.96
CA LYS A 128 -7.07 6.79 11.65
C LYS A 128 -6.78 7.96 10.73
N VAL A 129 -6.33 7.66 9.52
CA VAL A 129 -6.08 8.68 8.50
C VAL A 129 -7.38 9.35 8.12
N ALA A 130 -8.44 8.59 7.85
CA ALA A 130 -9.79 9.08 7.59
C ALA A 130 -10.30 10.02 8.69
N THR A 131 -10.13 9.64 9.96
CA THR A 131 -10.49 10.47 11.12
C THR A 131 -9.70 11.78 11.16
N SER A 132 -8.40 11.71 10.87
CA SER A 132 -7.52 12.88 10.86
C SER A 132 -7.87 13.84 9.72
N VAL A 133 -8.15 13.30 8.53
CA VAL A 133 -8.62 14.07 7.36
C VAL A 133 -9.94 14.76 7.67
N LYS A 134 -10.94 14.04 8.20
CA LYS A 134 -12.23 14.64 8.62
C LYS A 134 -12.03 15.80 9.58
N ARG A 135 -11.21 15.61 10.62
CA ARG A 135 -10.91 16.65 11.60
C ARG A 135 -10.27 17.88 10.95
N LYS A 136 -9.33 17.69 10.03
CA LYS A 136 -8.69 18.79 9.30
C LYS A 136 -9.68 19.52 8.40
N LEU A 137 -10.52 18.80 7.66
CA LEU A 137 -11.53 19.41 6.80
C LEU A 137 -12.56 20.24 7.58
N LEU A 138 -12.98 19.78 8.76
CA LEU A 138 -13.89 20.52 9.64
C LEU A 138 -13.26 21.76 10.30
N SER A 139 -11.93 21.83 10.34
CA SER A 139 -11.19 22.96 10.92
C SER A 139 -10.82 24.06 9.91
N ARG A 140 -11.22 23.92 8.64
CA ARG A 140 -11.02 24.92 7.57
C ARG A 140 -12.21 25.87 7.51
#